data_AF-A0A2U1W9D1-F1
#
_entry.id   AF-A0A2U1W9D1-F1
#
_cell.length_a   1.000
_cell.length_b   1.000
_cell.length_c   1.000
_cell.angle_alpha   90.00
_cell.angle_beta   90.00
_cell.angle_gamma   90.00
#
_symmetry.space_group_name_H-M   'P 1'
#
loop_
_entity.id
_entity.type
_entity.pdbx_description
1 polymer ?
#
loop_
_entity_poly.entity_id
_entity_poly.type
_entity_poly.pdbx_seq_one_letter_code
_entity_poly.pdbx_strand_id
1 'polypeptide(L)'
;MTTRLFRTIARTVAKAVPAAGAAYDLLLQQEVSGTATVDGTFSEGAATIDISGIPAGFGPGLLIGDKLKVGADPTTYTVVAPAAVATGRAAGVALSPPLSYQANDGGAVDIARSASHFCKGLETAFAAYSIAQSDVCATDVKVLILAGTLPAGVSPQPGDRITTPNRIVTIVPAGTPGRPAVVTDPAGATHECRCA
;
A
#
# COMPACT_ATOMS: atom_id res chain seq x y z
N MET A 1 49.79 -13.79 26.49
CA MET A 1 49.92 -12.96 25.28
C MET A 1 49.10 -13.59 24.17
N THR A 2 47.97 -12.96 23.89
CA THR A 2 46.85 -13.38 23.03
C THR A 2 47.07 -12.91 21.60
N THR A 3 47.05 -13.83 20.63
CA THR A 3 47.05 -13.46 19.20
C THR A 3 46.09 -14.34 18.39
N ARG A 4 44.89 -13.78 18.19
CA ARG A 4 44.08 -13.74 16.95
C ARG A 4 44.07 -14.98 16.04
N LEU A 5 42.89 -15.58 15.88
CA LEU A 5 42.28 -15.74 14.56
C LEU A 5 40.75 -15.95 14.68
N PHE A 6 40.00 -14.85 14.75
CA PHE A 6 38.56 -14.87 14.50
C PHE A 6 38.33 -15.07 13.00
N ARG A 7 38.10 -16.33 12.58
CA ARG A 7 37.41 -16.62 11.31
C ARG A 7 35.90 -16.49 11.57
N THR A 8 35.44 -15.25 11.69
CA THR A 8 34.00 -14.96 11.65
C THR A 8 33.58 -15.03 10.19
N ILE A 9 32.87 -16.10 9.86
CA ILE A 9 32.21 -16.34 8.59
C ILE A 9 31.24 -15.18 8.36
N ALA A 10 31.61 -14.22 7.52
CA ALA A 10 30.68 -13.27 6.92
C ALA A 10 29.81 -14.04 5.93
N ARG A 11 28.79 -14.74 6.44
CA ARG A 11 27.65 -15.19 5.63
C ARG A 11 26.81 -13.95 5.34
N THR A 12 27.25 -13.16 4.37
CA THR A 12 26.34 -12.27 3.65
C THR A 12 25.33 -13.18 2.99
N VAL A 13 24.08 -13.15 3.48
CA VAL A 13 22.96 -13.84 2.85
C VAL A 13 22.70 -13.12 1.53
N ALA A 14 23.49 -13.44 0.51
CA ALA A 14 23.11 -13.19 -0.86
C ALA A 14 21.87 -14.06 -1.08
N LYS A 15 20.68 -13.46 -0.96
CA LYS A 15 19.43 -14.12 -1.35
C LYS A 15 19.64 -14.50 -2.81
N ALA A 16 19.78 -15.80 -3.07
CA ALA A 16 20.03 -16.31 -4.41
C ALA A 16 18.94 -15.75 -5.32
N VAL A 17 19.33 -14.94 -6.31
CA VAL A 17 18.40 -14.51 -7.35
C VAL A 17 17.99 -15.80 -8.06
N PRO A 18 16.71 -16.18 -8.05
CA PRO A 18 16.29 -17.43 -8.67
C PRO A 18 16.63 -17.40 -10.16
N ALA A 19 16.87 -18.59 -10.71
CA ALA A 19 17.13 -18.76 -12.14
C ALA A 19 16.05 -18.07 -12.97
N ALA A 20 16.42 -17.57 -14.16
CA ALA A 20 15.50 -16.92 -15.08
C ALA A 20 14.22 -17.78 -15.27
N GLY A 21 13.07 -17.24 -14.90
CA GLY A 21 11.76 -17.90 -15.00
C GLY A 21 11.23 -18.55 -13.71
N ALA A 22 11.98 -18.59 -12.61
CA ALA A 22 11.46 -19.04 -11.31
C ALA A 22 10.85 -17.87 -10.52
N ALA A 23 9.63 -18.10 -10.00
CA ALA A 23 8.93 -17.10 -9.19
C ALA A 23 9.70 -16.81 -7.91
N TYR A 24 9.82 -15.54 -7.55
CA TYR A 24 10.50 -15.08 -6.36
C TYR A 24 9.55 -14.41 -5.38
N ASP A 25 10.00 -14.26 -4.13
CA ASP A 25 9.24 -13.53 -3.13
C ASP A 25 9.21 -12.04 -3.47
N LEU A 26 8.01 -11.51 -3.49
CA LEU A 26 7.66 -10.12 -3.68
C LEU A 26 7.08 -9.57 -2.38
N LEU A 27 7.15 -8.25 -2.24
CA LEU A 27 6.36 -7.51 -1.27
C LEU A 27 5.46 -6.53 -2.02
N LEU A 28 4.16 -6.78 -2.01
CA LEU A 28 3.14 -5.84 -2.47
C LEU A 28 2.83 -4.87 -1.34
N GLN A 29 3.06 -3.58 -1.57
CA GLN A 29 2.73 -2.50 -0.65
C GLN A 29 1.54 -1.73 -1.22
N GLN A 30 0.42 -1.79 -0.52
CA GLN A 30 -0.79 -1.07 -0.90
C GLN A 30 -0.92 0.18 -0.04
N GLU A 31 -1.28 1.28 -0.68
CA GLU A 31 -1.60 2.54 -0.01
C GLU A 31 -3.02 2.93 -0.39
N VAL A 32 -3.92 2.88 0.60
CA VAL A 32 -5.27 3.39 0.46
C VAL A 32 -5.30 4.75 1.13
N SER A 33 -5.63 5.77 0.36
CA SER A 33 -5.80 7.13 0.87
C SER A 33 -7.17 7.67 0.50
N GLY A 34 -7.63 8.63 1.29
CA GLY A 34 -8.79 9.43 0.93
C GLY A 34 -9.15 10.43 2.01
N THR A 35 -10.12 11.28 1.70
CA THR A 35 -10.50 12.40 2.55
C THR A 35 -11.87 12.15 3.17
N ALA A 36 -12.00 12.53 4.42
CA ALA A 36 -13.20 12.48 5.25
C ALA A 36 -13.37 13.83 5.98
N THR A 37 -14.35 13.92 6.86
CA THR A 37 -14.62 15.13 7.65
C THR A 37 -14.74 14.81 9.13
N VAL A 38 -14.32 15.75 9.98
CA VAL A 38 -14.62 15.71 11.42
C VAL A 38 -16.13 15.86 11.61
N ASP A 39 -16.73 15.02 12.46
CA ASP A 39 -18.15 15.04 12.80
C ASP A 39 -18.31 15.59 14.23
N GLY A 40 -18.48 16.90 14.34
CA GLY A 40 -18.51 17.64 15.61
C GLY A 40 -17.23 18.43 15.90
N THR A 41 -17.22 19.13 17.04
CA THR A 41 -16.09 19.98 17.45
C THR A 41 -15.40 19.37 18.66
N PHE A 42 -14.09 19.20 18.57
CA PHE A 42 -13.25 18.57 19.59
C PHE A 42 -12.15 19.52 20.02
N SER A 43 -11.95 19.67 21.33
CA SER A 43 -10.93 20.53 21.88
C SER A 43 -9.52 19.98 21.63
N GLU A 44 -8.53 20.88 21.70
CA GLU A 44 -7.13 20.47 21.87
C GLU A 44 -7.00 19.47 23.05
N GLY A 45 -6.15 18.47 22.89
CA GLY A 45 -5.95 17.39 23.86
C GLY A 45 -6.98 16.26 23.79
N ALA A 46 -8.00 16.34 22.92
CA ALA A 46 -8.94 15.26 22.74
C ALA A 46 -8.23 14.00 22.19
N ALA A 47 -8.41 12.88 22.89
CA ALA A 47 -7.84 11.58 22.50
C ALA A 47 -8.76 10.77 21.57
N THR A 48 -9.98 11.24 21.36
CA THR A 48 -10.99 10.59 20.51
C THR A 48 -11.74 11.63 19.69
N ILE A 49 -11.99 11.33 18.42
CA ILE A 49 -12.81 12.17 17.54
C ILE A 49 -13.83 11.32 16.77
N ASP A 50 -14.89 11.95 16.28
CA ASP A 50 -15.81 11.33 15.32
C ASP A 50 -15.45 11.78 13.90
N ILE A 51 -15.54 10.87 12.94
CA ILE A 51 -15.20 11.09 11.53
C ILE A 51 -16.36 10.61 10.67
N SER A 52 -16.77 11.42 9.71
CA SER A 52 -17.82 11.14 8.72
C SER A 52 -17.26 11.18 7.29
N GLY A 53 -17.96 10.56 6.34
CA GLY A 53 -17.53 10.56 4.93
C GLY A 53 -16.33 9.67 4.63
N ILE A 54 -16.11 8.61 5.42
CA ILE A 54 -14.98 7.69 5.20
C ILE A 54 -15.14 6.99 3.84
N PRO A 55 -14.13 7.05 2.95
CA PRO A 55 -14.21 6.44 1.63
C PRO A 55 -14.44 4.93 1.67
N ALA A 56 -15.21 4.42 0.71
CA ALA A 56 -15.54 2.99 0.62
C ALA A 56 -14.30 2.07 0.53
N GLY A 57 -13.16 2.58 0.05
CA GLY A 57 -11.89 1.87 -0.01
C GLY A 57 -11.33 1.42 1.34
N PHE A 58 -11.82 1.98 2.45
CA PHE A 58 -11.40 1.58 3.80
C PHE A 58 -12.16 0.36 4.36
N GLY A 59 -13.12 -0.20 3.61
CA GLY A 59 -13.81 -1.45 3.97
C GLY A 59 -14.67 -1.31 5.23
N PRO A 60 -14.48 -2.17 6.26
CA PRO A 60 -15.33 -2.17 7.47
C PRO A 60 -15.13 -0.95 8.38
N GLY A 61 -14.13 -0.12 8.10
CA GLY A 61 -13.89 1.13 8.81
C GLY A 61 -12.42 1.43 9.02
N LEU A 62 -12.12 2.25 10.04
CA LEU A 62 -10.76 2.59 10.42
C LEU A 62 -10.15 1.50 11.30
N LEU A 63 -8.94 1.09 10.96
CA LEU A 63 -8.20 0.03 11.64
C LEU A 63 -7.08 0.64 12.49
N ILE A 64 -6.64 -0.12 13.50
CA ILE A 64 -5.46 0.26 14.28
C ILE A 64 -4.27 0.42 13.34
N GLY A 65 -3.54 1.53 13.48
CA GLY A 65 -2.36 1.85 12.67
C GLY A 65 -2.63 2.80 11.50
N ASP A 66 -3.91 3.00 11.13
CA ASP A 66 -4.28 3.99 10.11
C ASP A 66 -3.76 5.38 10.51
N LYS A 67 -3.29 6.13 9.52
CA LYS A 67 -2.73 7.46 9.68
C LYS A 67 -3.75 8.51 9.31
N LEU A 68 -3.86 9.53 10.16
CA LEU A 68 -4.80 10.64 9.99
C LEU A 68 -4.04 11.96 10.03
N LYS A 69 -4.38 12.87 9.12
CA LYS A 69 -4.09 14.30 9.26
C LYS A 69 -5.40 15.04 9.36
N VAL A 70 -5.56 15.81 10.44
CA VAL A 70 -6.79 16.55 10.69
C VAL A 70 -6.51 18.00 10.32
N GLY A 71 -7.29 18.57 9.41
CA GLY A 71 -7.21 19.97 8.97
C GLY A 71 -5.82 20.39 8.50
N ALA A 72 -5.39 21.58 8.90
CA ALA A 72 -4.10 22.15 8.51
C ALA A 72 -2.94 21.79 9.46
N ASP A 73 -3.18 20.90 10.43
CA ASP A 73 -2.16 20.53 11.41
C ASP A 73 -1.10 19.63 10.77
N PRO A 74 0.20 19.93 10.97
CA PRO A 74 1.28 19.10 10.46
C PRO A 74 1.38 17.73 11.15
N THR A 75 0.75 17.55 12.31
CA THR A 75 0.81 16.33 13.10
C THR A 75 0.12 15.17 12.38
N THR A 76 0.80 14.03 12.30
CA THR A 76 0.19 12.78 11.84
C THR A 76 -0.25 11.96 13.04
N TYR A 77 -1.55 11.74 13.14
CA TYR A 77 -2.18 10.93 14.17
C TYR A 77 -2.25 9.47 13.73
N THR A 78 -2.19 8.55 14.70
CA THR A 78 -2.38 7.13 14.47
C THR A 78 -3.65 6.67 15.17
N VAL A 79 -4.49 5.90 14.48
CA VAL A 79 -5.65 5.24 15.07
C VAL A 79 -5.15 4.12 16.00
N VAL A 80 -5.52 4.17 17.27
CA VAL A 80 -5.07 3.20 18.30
C VAL A 80 -6.14 2.22 18.75
N ALA A 81 -7.39 2.44 18.36
CA ALA A 81 -8.49 1.50 18.55
C ALA A 81 -9.34 1.44 17.28
N PRO A 82 -9.85 0.26 16.89
CA PRO A 82 -10.67 0.15 15.70
C PRO A 82 -11.97 0.93 15.91
N ALA A 83 -12.37 1.69 14.91
CA ALA A 83 -13.63 2.41 14.91
C ALA A 83 -14.51 1.83 13.79
N ALA A 84 -15.54 1.09 14.20
CA ALA A 84 -16.49 0.51 13.27
C ALA A 84 -17.19 1.63 12.49
N VAL A 85 -17.33 1.43 11.18
CA VAL A 85 -18.04 2.38 10.33
C VAL A 85 -19.50 1.98 10.20
N ALA A 86 -20.40 2.82 10.72
CA ALA A 86 -21.81 2.77 10.39
C ALA A 86 -22.08 3.83 9.31
N THR A 87 -22.54 3.41 8.12
CA THR A 87 -22.94 4.34 7.04
C THR A 87 -21.88 5.39 6.66
N GLY A 88 -20.59 5.01 6.64
CA GLY A 88 -19.49 5.94 6.31
C GLY A 88 -19.03 6.85 7.46
N ARG A 89 -19.58 6.66 8.67
CA ARG A 89 -19.20 7.37 9.90
C ARG A 89 -18.52 6.42 10.89
N ALA A 90 -17.42 6.86 11.49
CA ALA A 90 -16.75 6.23 12.61
C ALA A 90 -16.83 7.16 13.84
N ALA A 91 -17.44 6.69 14.92
CA ALA A 91 -17.50 7.43 16.18
C ALA A 91 -16.43 6.95 17.16
N GLY A 92 -15.89 7.87 17.98
CA GLY A 92 -14.93 7.55 19.04
C GLY A 92 -13.58 7.03 18.53
N VAL A 93 -13.11 7.52 17.38
CA VAL A 93 -11.82 7.15 16.79
C VAL A 93 -10.70 7.59 17.74
N ALA A 94 -10.07 6.63 18.41
CA ALA A 94 -8.98 6.92 19.34
C ALA A 94 -7.68 7.25 18.61
N LEU A 95 -7.04 8.34 18.99
CA LEU A 95 -5.85 8.90 18.35
C LEU A 95 -4.61 8.83 19.26
N SER A 96 -3.44 8.66 18.65
CA SER A 96 -2.15 8.90 19.28
C SER A 96 -1.21 9.66 18.35
N PRO A 97 -0.65 10.81 18.78
CA PRO A 97 -0.92 11.52 20.04
C PRO A 97 -2.38 12.05 20.13
N PRO A 98 -2.84 12.57 21.28
CA PRO A 98 -4.08 13.37 21.31
C PRO A 98 -3.96 14.60 20.42
N LEU A 99 -5.11 15.17 20.02
CA LEU A 99 -5.15 16.35 19.15
C LEU A 99 -4.25 17.47 19.68
N SER A 100 -3.39 18.01 18.81
CA SER A 100 -2.51 19.14 19.10
C SER A 100 -3.21 20.50 18.96
N TYR A 101 -4.45 20.51 18.46
CA TYR A 101 -5.25 21.70 18.24
C TYR A 101 -6.75 21.38 18.24
N GLN A 102 -7.60 22.40 18.27
CA GLN A 102 -9.06 22.24 18.18
C GLN A 102 -9.49 21.84 16.77
N ALA A 103 -10.08 20.65 16.64
CA ALA A 103 -10.72 20.19 15.41
C ALA A 103 -12.17 20.68 15.36
N ASN A 104 -12.55 21.39 14.29
CA ASN A 104 -13.90 21.91 14.12
C ASN A 104 -14.74 20.97 13.24
N ASP A 105 -16.05 20.99 13.49
CA ASP A 105 -17.02 20.26 12.68
C ASP A 105 -16.88 20.59 11.18
N GLY A 106 -16.93 19.55 10.34
CA GLY A 106 -16.69 19.65 8.90
C GLY A 106 -15.23 19.86 8.49
N GLY A 107 -14.28 19.92 9.44
CA GLY A 107 -12.86 20.00 9.13
C GLY A 107 -12.38 18.79 8.32
N ALA A 108 -11.48 19.00 7.35
CA ALA A 108 -10.97 17.91 6.53
C ALA A 108 -10.15 16.91 7.35
N VAL A 109 -10.26 15.62 7.02
CA VAL A 109 -9.42 14.56 7.59
C VAL A 109 -8.85 13.74 6.44
N ASP A 110 -7.54 13.82 6.23
CA ASP A 110 -6.86 12.94 5.29
C ASP A 110 -6.51 11.63 5.99
N ILE A 111 -6.98 10.53 5.42
CA ILE A 111 -6.81 9.18 5.94
C ILE A 111 -5.86 8.44 5.01
N ALA A 112 -4.86 7.76 5.57
CA ALA A 112 -3.96 6.88 4.84
C ALA A 112 -3.77 5.55 5.59
N ARG A 113 -3.92 4.45 4.86
CA ARG A 113 -3.62 3.08 5.32
C ARG A 113 -2.55 2.50 4.42
N SER A 114 -1.49 1.99 5.02
CA SER A 114 -0.46 1.22 4.32
C SER A 114 -0.53 -0.24 4.75
N ALA A 115 -0.64 -1.15 3.79
CA ALA A 115 -0.59 -2.58 4.02
C ALA A 115 0.56 -3.20 3.22
N SER A 116 1.17 -4.25 3.76
CA SER A 116 2.26 -4.97 3.11
C SER A 116 1.95 -6.46 3.08
N HIS A 117 1.98 -7.04 1.89
CA HIS A 117 1.61 -8.42 1.61
C HIS A 117 2.76 -9.13 0.92
N PHE A 118 3.28 -10.17 1.55
CA PHE A 118 4.23 -11.07 0.89
C PHE A 118 3.48 -11.91 -0.15
N CYS A 119 4.03 -12.00 -1.35
CA CYS A 119 3.48 -12.82 -2.42
C CYS A 119 4.61 -13.38 -3.28
N LYS A 120 4.27 -14.18 -4.30
CA LYS A 120 5.22 -14.69 -5.29
C LYS A 120 4.89 -14.18 -6.67
N GLY A 121 5.92 -13.91 -7.45
CA GLY A 121 5.74 -13.47 -8.83
C GLY A 121 7.02 -13.40 -9.63
N LEU A 122 6.91 -12.79 -10.81
CA LEU A 122 7.95 -12.70 -11.82
C LEU A 122 7.95 -11.28 -12.41
N GLU A 123 9.11 -10.63 -12.44
CA GLU A 123 9.32 -9.43 -13.27
C GLU A 123 9.88 -9.86 -14.62
N THR A 124 9.25 -9.40 -15.69
CA THR A 124 9.62 -9.69 -17.08
C THR A 124 9.47 -8.43 -17.91
N ALA A 125 10.14 -8.37 -19.05
CA ALA A 125 9.88 -7.33 -20.03
C ALA A 125 8.53 -7.56 -20.72
N PHE A 126 7.88 -6.48 -21.14
CA PHE A 126 6.80 -6.59 -22.12
C PHE A 126 7.35 -7.06 -23.47
N ALA A 127 6.49 -7.71 -24.26
CA ALA A 127 6.87 -8.16 -25.59
C ALA A 127 7.11 -6.95 -26.51
N ALA A 128 8.08 -7.08 -27.44
CA ALA A 128 8.47 -5.99 -28.33
C ALA A 128 7.29 -5.43 -29.15
N TYR A 129 6.29 -6.26 -29.51
CA TYR A 129 5.11 -5.81 -30.23
C TYR A 129 4.22 -4.88 -29.39
N SER A 130 4.08 -5.13 -28.08
CA SER A 130 3.27 -4.29 -27.18
C SER A 130 3.88 -2.90 -27.03
N ILE A 131 5.21 -2.82 -27.02
CA ILE A 131 5.95 -1.55 -27.01
C ILE A 131 5.79 -0.85 -28.37
N ALA A 132 5.95 -1.59 -29.48
CA ALA A 132 5.85 -1.05 -30.84
C ALA A 132 4.45 -0.50 -31.17
N GLN A 133 3.39 -1.07 -30.61
CA GLN A 133 2.02 -0.57 -30.76
C GLN A 133 1.67 0.57 -29.79
N SER A 134 2.63 1.02 -28.96
CA SER A 134 2.42 2.05 -27.94
C SER A 134 1.38 1.67 -26.87
N ASP A 135 1.15 0.37 -26.66
CA ASP A 135 0.29 -0.12 -25.56
C ASP A 135 0.98 0.01 -24.20
N VAL A 136 2.31 0.03 -24.18
CA VAL A 136 3.16 0.16 -22.99
C VAL A 136 4.36 1.05 -23.31
N CYS A 137 4.84 1.80 -22.31
CA CYS A 137 6.06 2.60 -22.49
C CYS A 137 7.26 1.65 -22.55
N ALA A 138 8.29 2.03 -23.31
CA ALA A 138 9.52 1.22 -23.44
C ALA A 138 10.26 1.02 -22.10
N THR A 139 10.00 1.88 -21.11
CA THR A 139 10.54 1.80 -19.75
C THR A 139 9.73 0.93 -18.82
N ASP A 140 8.49 0.57 -19.21
CA ASP A 140 7.60 -0.19 -18.36
C ASP A 140 8.06 -1.65 -18.26
N VAL A 141 7.82 -2.25 -17.11
CA VAL A 141 8.04 -3.68 -16.89
C VAL A 141 6.76 -4.37 -16.46
N LYS A 142 6.70 -5.66 -16.76
CA LYS A 142 5.59 -6.52 -16.41
C LYS A 142 5.91 -7.28 -15.14
N VAL A 143 5.14 -7.07 -14.09
CA VAL A 143 5.19 -7.91 -12.89
C VAL A 143 3.97 -8.83 -12.86
N LEU A 144 4.21 -10.12 -13.02
CA LEU A 144 3.19 -11.16 -12.90
C LEU A 144 3.15 -11.66 -11.44
N ILE A 145 2.07 -11.40 -10.73
CA ILE A 145 1.85 -11.86 -9.36
C ILE A 145 0.96 -13.10 -9.39
N LEU A 146 1.32 -14.14 -8.63
CA LEU A 146 0.52 -15.35 -8.47
C LEU A 146 -0.57 -15.10 -7.43
N ALA A 147 -1.84 -15.06 -7.85
CA ALA A 147 -2.96 -14.68 -6.99
C ALA A 147 -3.12 -15.61 -5.78
N GLY A 148 -2.88 -16.92 -5.96
CA GLY A 148 -2.92 -17.90 -4.86
C GLY A 148 -1.87 -17.71 -3.77
N THR A 149 -0.94 -16.77 -3.94
CA THR A 149 0.07 -16.41 -2.93
C THR A 149 -0.22 -15.09 -2.22
N LEU A 150 -1.25 -14.36 -2.66
CA LEU A 150 -1.76 -13.21 -1.95
C LEU A 150 -2.73 -13.65 -0.84
N PRO A 151 -2.84 -12.90 0.26
CA PRO A 151 -3.91 -13.10 1.21
C PRO A 151 -5.29 -12.99 0.55
N ALA A 152 -6.27 -13.74 1.07
CA ALA A 152 -7.62 -13.73 0.51
C ALA A 152 -8.20 -12.31 0.46
N GLY A 153 -8.77 -11.94 -0.70
CA GLY A 153 -9.37 -10.61 -0.92
C GLY A 153 -8.37 -9.50 -1.28
N VAL A 154 -7.07 -9.76 -1.26
CA VAL A 154 -6.05 -8.80 -1.70
C VAL A 154 -5.87 -8.91 -3.21
N SER A 155 -6.04 -7.79 -3.91
CA SER A 155 -5.78 -7.67 -5.33
C SER A 155 -4.94 -6.42 -5.59
N PRO A 156 -3.85 -6.51 -6.39
CA PRO A 156 -3.04 -5.35 -6.75
C PRO A 156 -3.88 -4.27 -7.43
N GLN A 157 -3.62 -3.01 -7.09
CA GLN A 157 -4.31 -1.83 -7.60
C GLN A 157 -3.34 -0.87 -8.28
N PRO A 158 -3.82 -0.02 -9.21
CA PRO A 158 -3.02 1.06 -9.76
C PRO A 158 -2.41 1.94 -8.65
N GLY A 159 -1.13 2.26 -8.73
CA GLY A 159 -0.40 3.03 -7.71
C GLY A 159 0.26 2.20 -6.60
N ASP A 160 -0.06 0.91 -6.46
CA ASP A 160 0.61 0.04 -5.50
C ASP A 160 2.11 -0.08 -5.82
N ARG A 161 2.93 -0.29 -4.79
CA ARG A 161 4.37 -0.51 -4.95
C ARG A 161 4.70 -1.98 -4.80
N ILE A 162 5.61 -2.49 -5.62
CA ILE A 162 6.06 -3.86 -5.57
C ILE A 162 7.57 -3.87 -5.37
N THR A 163 8.02 -4.44 -4.26
CA THR A 163 9.43 -4.71 -4.02
C THR A 163 9.78 -6.07 -4.64
N THR A 164 10.66 -6.03 -5.64
CA THR A 164 11.30 -7.20 -6.25
C THR A 164 12.73 -7.35 -5.68
N PRO A 165 13.42 -8.48 -5.93
CA PRO A 165 14.83 -8.63 -5.59
C PRO A 165 15.75 -7.59 -6.25
N ASN A 166 15.34 -7.04 -7.39
CA ASN A 166 16.17 -6.13 -8.17
C ASN A 166 15.91 -4.66 -7.82
N ARG A 167 14.66 -4.30 -7.55
CA ARG A 167 14.21 -2.92 -7.34
C ARG A 167 12.78 -2.83 -6.80
N ILE A 168 12.40 -1.61 -6.41
CA ILE A 168 11.01 -1.24 -6.16
C ILE A 168 10.44 -0.67 -7.46
N VAL A 169 9.27 -1.15 -7.87
CA VAL A 169 8.51 -0.62 -9.02
C VAL A 169 7.12 -0.20 -8.57
N THR A 170 6.51 0.74 -9.28
CA THR A 170 5.16 1.22 -8.98
C THR A 170 4.21 0.81 -10.09
N ILE A 171 3.06 0.23 -9.76
CA ILE A 171 2.01 -0.06 -10.73
C ILE A 171 1.53 1.27 -11.30
N VAL A 172 1.50 1.41 -12.63
CA VAL A 172 1.18 2.68 -13.28
C VAL A 172 -0.20 3.19 -12.83
N PRO A 173 -0.41 4.52 -12.75
CA PRO A 173 -1.69 5.08 -12.33
C PRO A 173 -2.87 4.62 -13.19
N ALA A 174 -4.06 4.60 -12.59
CA ALA A 174 -5.29 4.33 -13.31
C ALA A 174 -5.49 5.36 -14.44
N GLY A 175 -6.00 4.93 -15.59
CA GLY A 175 -6.24 5.81 -16.74
C GLY A 175 -5.00 6.21 -17.52
N THR A 176 -3.81 5.70 -17.17
CA THR A 176 -2.62 5.81 -18.03
C THR A 176 -2.94 5.22 -19.41
N PRO A 177 -2.71 5.95 -20.52
CA PRO A 177 -3.00 5.44 -21.86
C PRO A 177 -2.32 4.11 -22.18
N GLY A 178 -2.98 3.28 -22.99
CA GLY A 178 -2.51 1.97 -23.41
C GLY A 178 -3.15 0.82 -22.62
N ARG A 179 -2.36 -0.22 -22.34
CA ARG A 179 -2.81 -1.41 -21.60
C ARG A 179 -3.19 -1.04 -20.16
N PRO A 180 -4.24 -1.65 -19.58
CA PRO A 180 -4.61 -1.44 -18.18
C PRO A 180 -3.45 -1.67 -17.21
N ALA A 181 -3.45 -0.90 -16.12
CA ALA A 181 -2.43 -0.97 -15.08
C ALA A 181 -2.33 -2.37 -14.44
N VAL A 182 -3.47 -3.03 -14.25
CA VAL A 182 -3.58 -4.40 -13.75
C VAL A 182 -4.56 -5.16 -14.64
N VAL A 183 -4.13 -6.33 -15.12
CA VAL A 183 -4.98 -7.29 -15.84
C VAL A 183 -5.00 -8.58 -15.06
N THR A 184 -6.20 -9.05 -14.70
CA THR A 184 -6.35 -10.34 -14.01
C THR A 184 -6.70 -11.40 -15.04
N ASP A 185 -6.05 -12.56 -14.96
CA ASP A 185 -6.37 -13.71 -15.79
C ASP A 185 -7.84 -14.16 -15.54
N PRO A 186 -8.58 -14.63 -16.55
CA PRO A 186 -9.97 -15.07 -16.37
C PRO A 186 -10.18 -16.18 -15.33
N ALA A 187 -9.16 -17.03 -15.08
CA ALA A 187 -9.23 -18.05 -14.02
C ALA A 187 -8.87 -17.47 -12.63
N GLY A 188 -8.50 -16.19 -12.55
CA GLY A 188 -8.09 -15.53 -11.31
C GLY A 188 -6.76 -16.06 -10.77
N ALA A 189 -5.96 -16.74 -11.59
CA ALA A 189 -4.72 -17.38 -11.15
C ALA A 189 -3.56 -16.38 -11.02
N THR A 190 -3.57 -15.32 -11.81
CA THR A 190 -2.48 -14.33 -11.87
C THR A 190 -3.00 -12.91 -12.07
N HIS A 191 -2.21 -11.95 -11.59
CA HIS A 191 -2.35 -10.53 -11.87
C HIS A 191 -1.14 -10.05 -12.66
N GLU A 192 -1.36 -9.58 -13.88
CA GLU A 192 -0.36 -8.92 -14.70
C GLU A 192 -0.39 -7.42 -14.42
N CYS A 193 0.67 -6.92 -13.80
CA CYS A 193 0.83 -5.52 -13.43
C CYS A 193 1.80 -4.83 -14.39
N ARG A 194 1.38 -3.69 -14.94
CA ARG A 194 2.23 -2.78 -15.70
C ARG A 194 2.86 -1.80 -14.73
N CYS A 195 4.19 -1.80 -14.63
CA CYS A 195 4.91 -1.01 -13.63
C CYS A 195 5.98 -0.12 -14.26
N ALA A 196 6.28 1.00 -13.60
CA ALA A 196 7.37 1.93 -13.92
C ALA A 196 8.25 2.18 -12.69
#